data_AF-A0A8X6IWZ3-F1
#
_entry.id   AF-A0A8X6IWZ3-F1
#
_cell.length_a   1.000
_cell.length_b   1.000
_cell.length_c   1.000
_cell.angle_alpha   90.00
_cell.angle_beta   90.00
_cell.angle_gamma   90.00
#
_symmetry.space_group_name_H-M   'P 1'
#
loop_
_entity.id
_entity.type
_entity.pdbx_description
1 polymer ?
#
loop_
_entity_poly.entity_id
_entity_poly.type
_entity_poly.pdbx_seq_one_letter_code
_entity_poly.pdbx_strand_id
1 'polypeptide(L)' 'MVWLGKQHFRHLLFFAFYQAQKAAEVAWYICNVYGKVVLLQSTSWKWFVKFKNADFEVNDTLRTESTF' A
#
# COMPACT_ATOMS: atom_id res chain seq x y z
N MET A 1 -8.67 10.47 -14.82
CA MET A 1 -7.86 9.27 -14.49
C MET A 1 -7.43 9.31 -13.01
N VAL A 2 -8.38 9.42 -12.08
CA VAL A 2 -8.10 9.66 -10.64
C VAL A 2 -8.71 8.55 -9.74
N TRP A 3 -9.43 7.58 -10.32
CA TRP A 3 -10.13 6.53 -9.57
C TRP A 3 -9.46 5.15 -9.55
N LEU A 4 -8.32 4.95 -10.23
CA LEU A 4 -7.39 3.84 -9.93
C LEU A 4 -6.60 4.19 -8.64
N GLY A 5 -7.35 4.55 -7.60
CA GLY A 5 -6.90 5.21 -6.39
C GLY A 5 -5.97 4.33 -5.58
N LYS A 6 -5.44 4.90 -4.50
CA LYS A 6 -4.46 4.32 -3.56
C LYS A 6 -4.65 2.82 -3.27
N GLN A 7 -5.89 2.32 -3.29
CA GLN A 7 -6.27 0.91 -3.21
C GLN A 7 -5.55 0.00 -4.23
N HIS A 8 -5.39 0.42 -5.48
CA HIS A 8 -4.67 -0.34 -6.51
C HIS A 8 -3.24 -0.67 -6.08
N PHE A 9 -2.52 0.33 -5.57
CA PHE A 9 -1.16 0.13 -5.06
C PHE A 9 -1.14 -0.72 -3.80
N ARG A 10 -2.17 -0.64 -2.94
CA ARG A 10 -2.27 -1.50 -1.75
C ARG A 10 -2.46 -2.97 -2.12
N HIS A 11 -3.24 -3.29 -3.15
CA HIS A 11 -3.37 -4.66 -3.66
C HIS A 11 -2.04 -5.17 -4.26
N LEU A 12 -1.32 -4.34 -5.00
CA LEU A 12 0.02 -4.70 -5.50
C LEU A 12 1.00 -4.97 -4.35
N LEU A 13 0.99 -4.14 -3.31
CA LEU A 13 1.78 -4.33 -2.11
C LEU A 13 1.42 -5.64 -1.38
N PHE A 14 0.12 -5.96 -1.30
CA PHE A 14 -0.38 -7.17 -0.68
C PHE A 14 0.07 -8.43 -1.43
N PHE A 15 -0.04 -8.42 -2.76
CA PHE A 15 0.47 -9.49 -3.61
C PHE A 15 1.98 -9.69 -3.46
N ALA A 16 2.75 -8.59 -3.47
CA ALA A 16 4.20 -8.64 -3.27
C ALA A 16 4.61 -9.13 -1.86
N PHE A 17 3.80 -8.80 -0.84
CA PHE A 17 4.00 -9.29 0.52
C PHE A 17 3.90 -10.82 0.59
N TYR A 18 2.91 -11.44 -0.06
CA TYR A 18 2.80 -12.90 -0.15
C TYR A 18 3.96 -13.55 -0.92
N GLN A 19 4.55 -12.84 -1.88
CA GLN A 19 5.74 -13.29 -2.58
C GLN A 19 7.04 -13.12 -1.77
N ALA A 20 6.96 -12.71 -0.50
CA ALA A 20 8.09 -12.45 0.38
C ALA A 20 9.11 -11.42 -0.18
N GLN A 21 8.65 -10.51 -1.04
CA GLN A 21 9.47 -9.42 -1.55
C GLN A 21 9.75 -8.36 -0.48
N LYS A 22 10.79 -7.53 -0.66
CA LYS A 22 11.07 -6.42 0.27
C LYS A 22 10.26 -5.18 -0.08
N ALA A 23 9.65 -4.55 0.92
CA ALA A 23 8.86 -3.32 0.75
C ALA A 23 9.56 -2.21 -0.07
N ALA A 24 10.87 -1.98 0.17
CA ALA A 24 11.62 -0.96 -0.55
C ALA A 24 11.79 -1.27 -2.05
N GLU A 25 12.01 -2.55 -2.38
CA GLU A 25 12.14 -3.03 -3.78
C GLU A 25 10.79 -2.92 -4.50
N VAL A 26 9.70 -3.26 -3.82
CA VAL A 26 8.34 -3.16 -4.38
C VAL A 26 7.95 -1.71 -4.66
N ALA A 27 8.25 -0.79 -3.73
CA ALA A 27 8.00 0.64 -3.93
C ALA A 27 8.75 1.19 -5.16
N TRP A 28 10.01 0.79 -5.32
CA TRP A 28 10.83 1.17 -6.46
C TRP A 28 10.26 0.59 -7.77
N TYR A 29 9.93 -0.70 -7.80
CA TYR A 29 9.37 -1.36 -8.98
C TYR A 29 8.05 -0.71 -9.43
N ILE A 30 7.16 -0.44 -8.49
CA ILE A 30 5.90 0.25 -8.78
C ILE A 30 6.21 1.65 -9.36
N CYS A 31 7.08 2.45 -8.73
CA CYS A 31 7.39 3.78 -9.28
C CYS A 31 8.03 3.72 -10.67
N ASN A 32 8.86 2.71 -10.93
CA ASN A 32 9.49 2.47 -12.23
C ASN A 32 8.47 2.11 -13.32
N VAL A 33 7.54 1.19 -13.04
CA VAL A 33 6.48 0.79 -13.99
C VAL A 33 5.52 1.93 -14.31
N TYR A 34 5.16 2.73 -13.30
CA TYR A 34 4.22 3.84 -13.48
C TYR A 34 4.88 5.14 -13.94
N GLY A 35 6.21 5.18 -14.11
CA GLY A 35 6.96 6.33 -14.61
C GLY A 35 6.88 7.59 -13.75
N LYS A 36 6.43 7.47 -12.50
CA LYS A 36 6.32 8.57 -11.52
C LYS A 36 6.37 8.04 -10.11
N VAL A 37 6.74 8.90 -9.16
CA VAL A 37 6.71 8.56 -7.73
C VAL A 37 5.27 8.47 -7.25
N VAL A 38 4.68 7.27 -7.36
CA VAL A 38 3.33 6.96 -6.90
C VAL A 38 3.27 6.44 -5.47
N LEU A 39 4.39 5.92 -4.97
CA LEU A 39 4.47 5.29 -3.65
C LEU A 39 5.81 5.60 -2.98
N LEU A 40 5.76 6.17 -1.77
CA LEU A 40 6.96 6.32 -0.96
C LEU A 40 7.33 4.99 -0.31
N GLN A 41 8.63 4.73 -0.13
CA GLN A 41 9.12 3.55 0.59
C GLN A 41 8.52 3.45 2.01
N SER A 42 8.37 4.59 2.69
CA SER A 42 7.73 4.67 4.01
C SER A 42 6.27 4.21 3.99
N THR A 43 5.53 4.49 2.91
CA THR A 43 4.17 4.00 2.70
C THR A 43 4.16 2.50 2.50
N SER A 44 5.05 1.96 1.66
CA SER A 44 5.19 0.51 1.46
C SER A 44 5.45 -0.22 2.77
N TRP A 45 6.37 0.32 3.58
CA TRP A 45 6.74 -0.29 4.86
C TRP A 45 5.58 -0.33 5.85
N LYS A 46 4.81 0.77 5.97
CA LYS A 46 3.60 0.81 6.82
C LYS A 46 2.59 -0.26 6.44
N TRP A 47 2.37 -0.48 5.14
CA TRP A 47 1.46 -1.53 4.67
C TRP A 47 1.99 -2.93 4.97
N PHE A 48 3.29 -3.16 4.78
CA PHE A 48 3.91 -4.44 5.12
C PHE A 48 3.79 -4.76 6.62
N VAL A 49 3.94 -3.75 7.49
CA VAL A 49 3.72 -3.91 8.94
C VAL A 49 2.26 -4.25 9.24
N LYS A 50 1.29 -3.58 8.60
CA LYS A 50 -0.14 -3.94 8.72
C LYS A 50 -0.42 -5.39 8.31
N PHE A 51 0.11 -5.83 7.17
CA PHE A 51 -0.09 -7.20 6.69
C PHE A 51 0.54 -8.25 7.61
N LYS A 52 1.70 -7.95 8.23
CA LYS A 52 2.28 -8.82 9.27
C LYS A 52 1.38 -8.97 10.50
N ASN A 53 0.59 -7.95 10.82
CA ASN A 53 -0.36 -7.97 11.92
C ASN A 53 -1.72 -8.57 11.52
N ALA A 54 -1.82 -9.19 10.34
CA ALA A 54 -3.04 -9.73 9.76
C ALA A 54 -4.18 -8.70 9.57
N ASP A 55 -3.83 -7.40 9.53
CA ASP A 55 -4.76 -6.32 9.16
C ASP A 55 -4.73 -6.15 7.65
N PHE A 56 -5.75 -6.71 6.99
CA PHE A 56 -5.92 -6.72 5.54
C PHE A 56 -6.96 -5.71 5.07
N GLU A 57 -7.43 -4.80 5.93
CA GLU A 57 -8.39 -3.78 5.52
C GLU A 57 -7.71 -2.78 4.55
N VAL A 58 -8.00 -2.95 3.27
CA VAL A 58 -7.39 -2.17 2.18
C VAL A 58 -8.07 -0.81 2.02
N ASN A 59 -9.26 -0.62 2.59
CA ASN A 59 -9.96 0.65 2.55
C ASN A 59 -9.35 1.65 3.53
N ASP A 60 -9.28 2.92 3.16
CA ASP A 60 -9.26 3.97 4.18
C ASP A 60 -10.63 3.91 4.83
N THR A 61 -10.78 3.15 5.92
CA THR A 61 -11.91 3.37 6.82
C THR A 61 -11.84 4.85 7.16
N LEU A 62 -12.82 5.63 6.69
CA LEU A 62 -13.04 6.99 7.16
C LEU A 62 -12.84 6.92 8.67
N ARG A 63 -11.86 7.66 9.18
CA ARG A 63 -11.68 7.83 10.61
C ARG A 63 -13.00 8.41 11.08
N THR A 64 -13.91 7.56 11.53
CA THR A 64 -15.16 7.96 12.15
C THR A 64 -14.75 8.88 13.27
N GLU A 65 -15.09 10.15 13.12
CA GLU A 65 -15.05 11.10 14.23
C GLU A 65 -15.88 10.47 15.34
N SER A 66 -15.20 9.90 16.33
CA SER A 66 -15.80 9.55 17.59
C SER A 66 -16.08 10.87 18.30
N THR A 67 -17.22 11.48 17.97
CA THR A 67 -17.91 12.42 18.83
C THR A 67 -19.16 11.70 19.29
N PHE A 68 -19.11 11.07 20.46
CA PHE A 68 -20.16 11.01 21.48
C PHE A 68 -19.52 10.58 22.79
#